data_AF-A0A9E5TTB8-F1
#
_entry.id   AF-A0A9E5TTB8-F1
#
_cell.length_a   1.000
_cell.length_b   1.000
_cell.length_c   1.000
_cell.angle_alpha   90.00
_cell.angle_beta   90.00
_cell.angle_gamma   90.00
#
_symmetry.space_group_name_H-M   'P 1'
#
loop_
_entity.id
_entity.type
_entity.pdbx_description
1 polymer ?
#
loop_
_entity_poly.entity_id
_entity_poly.type
_entity_poly.pdbx_seq_one_letter_code
_entity_poly.pdbx_strand_id
1 'polypeptide(L)' 'RAHRQLANIIRSTAVGITSADTRGVYNHWSPSCEAMLGYSAAEVIDRKTAADFAAEPYDLAGALR' A
#
# COMPACT_ATOMS: atom_id res chain seq x y z
N ARG A 1 18.50 -0.69 18.48
CA ARG A 1 17.26 -1.15 19.13
C ARG A 1 16.00 -0.58 18.46
N ALA A 2 15.91 0.75 18.29
CA ALA A 2 14.76 1.42 17.67
C ALA A 2 14.33 0.84 16.31
N HIS A 3 15.26 0.62 15.36
CA HIS A 3 14.95 0.05 14.04
C HIS A 3 14.25 -1.32 14.11
N ARG A 4 14.65 -2.19 15.05
CA ARG A 4 14.05 -3.52 15.23
C ARG A 4 12.66 -3.45 15.84
N GLN A 5 12.43 -2.50 16.76
CA GLN A 5 11.10 -2.25 17.30
C GLN A 5 10.15 -1.76 16.23
N LEU A 6 10.58 -0.83 15.38
CA LEU A 6 9.79 -0.36 14.24
C LEU A 6 9.45 -1.50 13.27
N ALA A 7 10.44 -2.31 12.88
CA ALA A 7 10.21 -3.47 12.02
C ALA A 7 9.20 -4.47 12.63
N ASN A 8 9.26 -4.69 13.94
CA ASN A 8 8.30 -5.56 14.63
C ASN A 8 6.89 -4.97 14.60
N ILE A 9 6.73 -3.68 14.86
CA ILE A 9 5.44 -3.00 14.82
C ILE A 9 4.82 -3.09 13.43
N ILE A 10 5.60 -2.81 12.37
CA ILE A 10 5.14 -2.88 10.98
C ILE A 10 4.65 -4.30 10.63
N ARG A 11 5.32 -5.33 11.12
CA ARG A 11 4.97 -6.73 10.82
C ARG A 11 3.79 -7.26 11.63
N SER A 12 3.48 -6.69 12.80
CA SER A 12 2.48 -7.24 13.72
C SER A 12 1.20 -6.41 13.85
N THR A 13 1.15 -5.22 13.25
CA THR A 13 -0.04 -4.36 13.27
C THR A 13 -1.09 -4.83 12.25
N ALA A 14 -2.37 -4.57 12.50
CA ALA A 14 -3.42 -4.79 11.50
C ALA A 14 -3.50 -3.66 10.45
N VAL A 15 -2.70 -2.60 10.61
CA VAL A 15 -2.67 -1.45 9.69
C VAL A 15 -1.72 -1.71 8.53
N GLY A 16 -2.20 -1.56 7.30
CA GLY A 16 -1.35 -1.55 6.12
C GLY A 16 -0.37 -0.38 6.12
N ILE A 17 0.92 -0.65 5.97
CA ILE A 17 1.98 0.36 5.90
C ILE A 17 2.75 0.13 4.60
N THR A 18 2.89 1.19 3.79
CA THR A 18 3.57 1.14 2.50
C THR A 18 4.49 2.35 2.34
N SER A 19 5.44 2.25 1.42
CA SER A 19 6.18 3.39 0.91
C SER A 19 6.31 3.28 -0.61
N ALA A 20 6.42 4.43 -1.27
CA ALA A 20 6.54 4.53 -2.71
C ALA A 20 7.67 5.49 -3.09
N ASP A 21 8.18 5.36 -4.31
CA ASP A 21 9.11 6.32 -4.90
C ASP A 21 8.38 7.61 -5.35
N THR A 22 9.12 8.57 -5.90
CA THR A 22 8.55 9.85 -6.37
C THR A 22 7.61 9.71 -7.57
N ARG A 23 7.55 8.54 -8.21
CA ARG A 23 6.62 8.21 -9.29
C ARG A 23 5.39 7.46 -8.77
N GLY A 24 5.30 7.23 -7.46
CA GLY A 24 4.21 6.49 -6.82
C GLY A 24 4.34 4.98 -6.93
N VAL A 25 5.48 4.46 -7.38
CA VAL A 25 5.73 3.01 -7.47
C VAL A 25 6.11 2.49 -6.09
N TYR A 26 5.42 1.47 -5.61
CA TYR A 26 5.66 0.91 -4.27
C TYR A 26 7.05 0.28 -4.16
N ASN A 27 7.76 0.61 -3.09
CA ASN A 27 9.04 0.01 -2.71
C ASN A 27 9.01 -0.68 -1.32
N HIS A 28 7.89 -0.57 -0.60
CA HIS A 28 7.61 -1.35 0.60
C HIS A 28 6.13 -1.77 0.65
N TRP A 29 5.90 -3.00 1.10
CA TRP A 29 4.58 -3.60 1.26
C TRP A 29 4.57 -4.45 2.54
N SER A 30 3.79 -4.05 3.55
CA SER A 30 3.74 -4.77 4.82
C SER A 30 2.91 -6.06 4.72
N PRO A 31 3.10 -7.05 5.62
CA PRO A 31 2.29 -8.27 5.63
C PRO A 31 0.78 -7.98 5.77
N SER A 32 0.42 -6.92 6.47
CA SER A 32 -0.97 -6.50 6.65
C SER A 32 -1.58 -5.98 5.34
N CYS A 33 -0.79 -5.35 4.47
CA CYS A 33 -1.24 -5.00 3.12
C CYS A 33 -1.53 -6.24 2.28
N GLU A 34 -0.69 -7.29 2.37
CA GLU A 34 -0.94 -8.57 1.70
C GLU A 34 -2.25 -9.19 2.18
N ALA A 35 -2.47 -9.20 3.50
CA ALA A 35 -3.70 -9.74 4.09
C ALA A 35 -4.95 -8.92 3.73
N MET A 36 -4.85 -7.59 3.68
CA MET A 36 -5.99 -6.69 3.40
C MET A 36 -6.38 -6.68 1.92
N LEU A 37 -5.40 -6.72 1.02
CA LEU A 37 -5.62 -6.49 -0.42
C LEU A 37 -5.45 -7.75 -1.27
N GLY A 38 -4.87 -8.82 -0.72
CA GLY A 38 -4.73 -10.11 -1.40
C GLY A 38 -3.55 -10.19 -2.38
N TYR A 39 -2.68 -9.18 -2.42
CA TYR A 39 -1.49 -9.16 -3.28
C TYR A 39 -0.22 -9.30 -2.46
N SER A 40 0.66 -10.22 -2.85
CA SER A 40 1.98 -10.37 -2.22
C SER A 40 2.89 -9.18 -2.53
N ALA A 41 3.86 -8.91 -1.65
CA ALA A 41 4.88 -7.89 -1.88
C ALA A 41 5.62 -8.10 -3.22
N ALA A 42 5.82 -9.36 -3.64
CA ALA A 42 6.46 -9.70 -4.90
C ALA A 42 5.64 -9.30 -6.14
N GLU A 43 4.32 -9.16 -6.01
CA GLU A 43 3.43 -8.71 -7.09
C GLU A 43 3.30 -7.18 -7.15
N VAL A 44 3.62 -6.49 -6.05
CA VAL A 44 3.38 -5.05 -5.88
C VAL A 44 4.66 -4.23 -6.00
N ILE A 45 5.72 -4.63 -5.29
CA ILE A 45 6.98 -3.87 -5.23
C ILE A 45 7.58 -3.73 -6.64
N ASP A 46 8.00 -2.52 -6.98
CA ASP A 46 8.55 -2.08 -8.26
C ASP A 46 7.63 -2.29 -9.48
N ARG A 47 6.36 -2.63 -9.26
CA ARG A 47 5.42 -3.01 -10.33
C ARG A 47 4.11 -2.23 -10.34
N LYS A 48 3.62 -1.80 -9.16
CA LYS A 48 2.30 -1.17 -9.00
C LYS A 48 2.40 0.18 -8.31
N THR A 49 1.34 0.97 -8.50
CA THR A 49 1.06 2.27 -7.91
C THR A 49 -0.29 2.24 -7.20
N ALA A 50 -0.62 3.29 -6.44
CA ALA A 50 -1.93 3.40 -5.78
C ALA A 50 -3.10 3.36 -6.79
N ALA A 51 -2.88 3.85 -8.01
CA ALA A 51 -3.90 3.88 -9.06
C ALA A 51 -4.32 2.46 -9.50
N ASP A 52 -3.42 1.47 -9.44
CA ASP A 52 -3.72 0.09 -9.80
C ASP A 52 -4.68 -0.61 -8.81
N PHE A 53 -4.88 -0.02 -7.63
CA PHE A 53 -5.79 -0.52 -6.59
C PHE A 53 -7.08 0.30 -6.46
N ALA A 54 -7.13 1.48 -7.09
CA ALA A 54 -8.34 2.26 -7.12
C ALA A 54 -9.35 1.56 -8.07
N ALA A 55 -10.54 1.22 -7.56
CA ALA A 55 -11.70 1.09 -8.44
C ALA A 55 -11.94 2.44 -9.12
N GLU A 56 -12.56 2.43 -10.31
CA GLU A 56 -12.96 3.61 -11.12
C GLU A 56 -13.07 4.87 -10.25
N PRO A 57 -12.30 5.95 -10.55
CA PRO A 57 -12.35 7.16 -9.74
C PRO A 57 -13.80 7.52 -9.52
N TYR A 58 -14.20 7.62 -8.25
CA TYR A 58 -15.54 8.05 -7.87
C TYR A 58 -15.96 9.15 -8.84
N ASP A 59 -17.10 9.01 -9.52
CA ASP A 59 -17.57 10.03 -10.46
C ASP A 59 -17.89 11.31 -9.69
N LEU A 60 -16.84 12.08 -9.40
CA LEU A 60 -16.93 13.38 -8.74
C LEU A 60 -17.60 14.38 -9.68
N ALA A 61 -17.61 14.14 -11.00
CA ALA A 61 -18.32 14.98 -11.94
C ALA A 61 -19.85 14.83 -11.79
N GLY A 62 -20.34 13.65 -11.41
CA GLY A 62 -21.73 13.43 -10.99
C GLY A 62 -22.06 14.03 -9.62
N ALA A 63 -21.10 14.04 -8.69
CA ALA A 63 -21.29 14.55 -7.32
C ALA A 63 -21.17 16.09 -7.19
N LEU A 64 -20.59 16.76 -8.19
CA LEU A 64 -20.40 18.21 -8.23
C LEU A 64 -21.43 18.95 -9.11
N ARG A 65 -22.52 18.27 -9.50
CA ARG A 65 -23.66 18.89 -10.19
C ARG A 65 -24.79 19.25 -9.23
#